data_AF-A0A7C3P9H5-F1
#
_entry.id   AF-A0A7C3P9H5-F1
#
_cell.length_a   1.000
_cell.length_b   1.000
_cell.length_c   1.000
_cell.angle_alpha   90.00
_cell.angle_beta   90.00
_cell.angle_gamma   90.00
#
_symmetry.space_group_name_H-M   'P 1'
#
loop_
_entity.id
_entity.type
_entity.pdbx_description
1 polymer ?
#
loop_
_entity_poly.entity_id
_entity_poly.type
_entity_poly.pdbx_seq_one_letter_code
_entity_poly.pdbx_strand_id
1 'polypeptide(L)'
;MACRILTQRDIQAARRGIGFCYLCGKPLPQRRFGAGCGVVGEHIVPRALLGEPPAPNAWPVVLDVHDQCEEALKRGRDHWVTNLQAINTRSQEEWPEWGHIRGLPIEPVVVIDEDSGNTFPAFTGVGAILHGVSTWVRGFHAMLYRSHLPASVVIHVRPPVPACGPPGGVTLPLTEEMMSASVQVVMAAMLTDRWDGVKAWGDSLRYFCTWWNRARLDGHENGPWTCFWTLTFPGVLEWSSTVTDVIRPWNGHYELPELPAGGSQVTQVEFDVLNETLARHQPNARG
;
A
#
# COMPACT_ATOMS: atom_id res chain seq x y z
N MET A 1 20.15 4.87 8.53
CA MET A 1 20.47 4.35 7.18
C MET A 1 19.17 3.85 6.61
N ALA A 2 18.76 4.30 5.43
CA ALA A 2 17.45 3.93 4.88
C ALA A 2 17.38 2.45 4.50
N CYS A 3 16.25 1.82 4.76
CA CYS A 3 15.94 0.45 4.36
C CYS A 3 15.43 0.46 2.92
N ARG A 4 16.30 0.15 1.95
CA ARG A 4 15.97 0.15 0.51
C ARG A 4 16.26 -1.20 -0.12
N ILE A 5 15.32 -1.65 -0.95
CA ILE A 5 15.42 -2.88 -1.73
C ILE A 5 15.23 -2.51 -3.20
N LEU A 6 16.35 -2.45 -3.92
CA LEU A 6 16.39 -1.92 -5.29
C LEU A 6 16.78 -3.01 -6.30
N THR A 7 17.33 -4.11 -5.81
CA THR A 7 17.84 -5.21 -6.64
C THR A 7 17.31 -6.55 -6.16
N GLN A 8 17.36 -7.55 -7.06
CA GLN A 8 17.01 -8.93 -6.72
C GLN A 8 17.91 -9.47 -5.59
N ARG A 9 19.17 -9.02 -5.53
CA ARG A 9 20.12 -9.37 -4.49
C ARG A 9 19.68 -8.86 -3.12
N ASP A 10 19.15 -7.64 -3.05
CA ASP A 10 18.63 -7.05 -1.82
C ASP A 10 17.46 -7.88 -1.27
N ILE A 11 16.54 -8.30 -2.16
CA ILE A 11 15.44 -9.21 -1.77
C ILE A 11 15.96 -10.53 -1.25
N GLN A 12 16.90 -11.16 -1.96
CA GLN A 12 17.46 -12.44 -1.52
C GLN A 12 18.16 -12.32 -0.17
N ALA A 13 18.80 -11.18 0.10
CA ALA A 13 19.39 -10.90 1.41
C ALA A 13 18.32 -10.69 2.49
N ALA A 14 17.29 -9.87 2.21
CA ALA A 14 16.19 -9.61 3.12
C ALA A 14 15.38 -10.88 3.45
N ARG A 15 14.96 -11.66 2.44
CA ARG A 15 14.23 -12.93 2.60
C ARG A 15 14.99 -13.97 3.41
N ARG A 16 16.32 -14.03 3.28
CA ARG A 16 17.15 -14.93 4.13
C ARG A 16 17.08 -14.55 5.61
N GLY A 17 17.00 -13.26 5.91
CA GLY A 17 16.87 -12.74 7.27
C GLY A 17 15.47 -12.87 7.89
N ILE A 18 14.46 -13.25 7.11
CA ILE A 18 13.09 -13.45 7.59
C ILE A 18 12.89 -14.92 7.92
N GLY A 19 12.71 -15.20 9.22
CA GLY A 19 12.49 -16.54 9.77
C GLY A 19 11.06 -16.80 10.23
N PHE A 20 10.10 -15.94 9.87
CA PHE A 20 8.70 -16.01 10.30
C PHE A 20 7.75 -15.76 9.13
N CYS A 21 6.52 -16.26 9.25
CA CYS A 21 5.45 -16.01 8.30
C CYS A 21 4.87 -14.62 8.56
N TYR A 22 5.02 -13.68 7.63
CA TYR A 22 4.57 -12.29 7.84
C TYR A 22 3.04 -12.15 7.99
N LEU A 23 2.26 -13.15 7.58
CA LEU A 23 0.80 -13.17 7.71
C LEU A 23 0.32 -13.50 9.13
N CYS A 24 1.10 -14.26 9.91
CA CYS A 24 0.69 -14.72 11.25
C CYS A 24 1.73 -14.51 12.36
N GLY A 25 2.96 -14.11 12.01
CA GLY A 25 4.07 -13.89 12.94
C GLY A 25 4.74 -15.14 13.48
N LYS A 26 4.20 -16.34 13.21
CA LYS A 26 4.78 -17.60 13.69
C LYS A 26 6.07 -17.94 12.94
N PRO A 27 7.06 -18.58 13.61
CA PRO A 27 8.29 -19.03 12.96
C PRO A 27 8.01 -19.95 11.77
N LEU A 28 8.84 -19.84 10.73
CA LEU A 28 8.84 -20.77 9.60
C LEU A 28 9.75 -21.96 9.89
N PRO A 29 9.43 -23.17 9.40
CA PRO A 29 10.31 -24.32 9.50
C PRO A 29 11.66 -24.06 8.81
N GLN A 30 12.74 -24.58 9.40
CA GLN A 30 14.11 -24.39 8.88
C GLN A 30 14.33 -25.01 7.48
N ARG A 31 13.57 -26.06 7.14
CA ARG A 31 13.57 -26.64 5.79
C ARG A 31 12.56 -25.89 4.93
N ARG A 32 13.05 -24.90 4.19
CA ARG A 32 12.23 -23.93 3.44
C ARG A 32 11.60 -24.50 2.14
N PHE A 33 12.04 -25.66 1.66
CA PHE A 33 11.61 -26.18 0.36
C PHE A 33 11.49 -27.72 0.35
N GLY A 34 10.32 -28.22 -0.07
CA GLY A 34 10.03 -29.64 -0.26
C GLY A 34 8.52 -29.92 -0.18
N ALA A 35 8.04 -30.98 -0.85
CA ALA A 35 6.66 -31.42 -0.66
C ALA A 35 6.40 -31.75 0.82
N GLY A 36 5.36 -31.15 1.42
CA GLY A 36 4.95 -31.42 2.79
C GLY A 36 5.54 -30.52 3.88
N CYS A 37 6.29 -29.45 3.55
CA CYS A 37 6.81 -28.52 4.56
C CYS A 37 5.81 -27.46 5.05
N GLY A 38 4.60 -27.40 4.48
CA GLY A 38 3.55 -26.44 4.88
C GLY A 38 3.93 -24.97 4.64
N VAL A 39 4.90 -24.72 3.75
CA VAL A 39 5.40 -23.38 3.41
C VAL A 39 5.39 -23.19 1.91
N VAL A 40 4.94 -22.03 1.46
CA VAL A 40 4.87 -21.63 0.05
C VAL A 40 5.57 -20.28 -0.15
N GLY A 41 6.13 -20.10 -1.35
CA GLY A 41 6.62 -18.81 -1.81
C GLY A 41 5.46 -17.97 -2.33
N GLU A 42 5.11 -16.93 -1.59
CA GLU A 42 3.97 -16.06 -1.84
C GLU A 42 4.43 -14.72 -2.42
N HIS A 43 3.68 -14.16 -3.38
CA HIS A 43 3.97 -12.87 -3.98
C HIS A 43 3.28 -11.72 -3.23
N ILE A 44 4.04 -10.88 -2.52
CA ILE A 44 3.49 -9.81 -1.67
C ILE A 44 2.42 -9.02 -2.43
N VAL A 45 2.73 -8.57 -3.65
CA VAL A 45 1.75 -8.11 -4.63
C VAL A 45 1.52 -9.23 -5.66
N PRO A 46 0.28 -9.71 -5.84
CA PRO A 46 -0.06 -10.79 -6.77
C PRO A 46 0.53 -10.59 -8.17
N ARG A 47 1.14 -11.64 -8.72
CA ARG A 47 1.69 -11.62 -10.07
C ARG A 47 0.64 -11.25 -11.13
N ALA A 48 -0.63 -11.63 -10.92
CA ALA A 48 -1.73 -11.28 -11.82
C ALA A 48 -1.94 -9.77 -11.98
N LEU A 49 -1.62 -8.96 -10.96
CA LEU A 49 -1.66 -7.48 -11.01
C LEU A 49 -0.41 -6.90 -11.67
N LEU A 50 0.73 -7.61 -11.58
CA LEU A 50 2.00 -7.17 -12.15
C LEU A 50 2.08 -7.42 -13.67
N GLY A 51 1.25 -8.32 -14.20
CA GLY A 51 1.22 -8.65 -15.62
C GLY A 51 2.51 -9.34 -16.09
N GLU A 52 2.85 -9.13 -17.36
CA GLU A 52 4.10 -9.63 -17.92
C GLU A 52 5.31 -8.81 -17.41
N PRO A 53 6.47 -9.45 -17.16
CA PRO A 53 7.65 -8.72 -16.74
C PRO A 53 8.10 -7.73 -17.83
N PRO A 54 8.27 -6.44 -17.52
CA PRO A 54 8.65 -5.43 -18.53
C PRO A 54 10.10 -5.57 -19.03
N ALA A 55 10.92 -6.39 -18.37
CA ALA A 55 12.29 -6.70 -18.76
C ALA A 55 12.72 -8.08 -18.21
N PRO A 56 13.74 -8.74 -18.78
CA PRO A 56 14.22 -10.05 -18.31
C PRO A 56 14.68 -10.08 -16.85
N ASN A 57 15.10 -8.93 -16.31
CA ASN A 57 15.51 -8.76 -14.92
C ASN A 57 14.41 -8.19 -14.03
N ALA A 58 13.17 -8.09 -14.51
CA ALA A 58 12.04 -7.76 -13.66
C ALA A 58 11.72 -8.97 -12.77
N TRP A 59 11.76 -8.75 -11.46
CA TRP A 59 11.56 -9.79 -10.46
C TRP A 59 10.40 -9.42 -9.54
N PRO A 60 9.61 -10.40 -9.08
CA PRO A 60 8.54 -10.15 -8.13
C PRO A 60 9.09 -10.12 -6.71
N VAL A 61 8.31 -9.51 -5.81
CA VAL A 61 8.62 -9.52 -4.37
C VAL A 61 7.97 -10.76 -3.76
N VAL A 62 8.78 -11.74 -3.37
CA VAL A 62 8.30 -13.04 -2.87
C VAL A 62 8.81 -13.31 -1.46
N LEU A 63 7.93 -13.69 -0.54
CA LEU A 63 8.24 -14.11 0.83
C LEU A 63 7.72 -15.53 1.10
N ASP A 64 8.34 -16.19 2.08
CA ASP A 64 7.90 -17.50 2.54
C ASP A 64 6.77 -17.32 3.57
N VAL A 65 5.67 -18.06 3.42
CA VAL A 65 4.52 -18.06 4.34
C VAL A 65 4.01 -19.47 4.56
N HIS A 66 3.26 -19.68 5.66
CA HIS A 66 2.51 -20.93 5.84
C HIS A 66 1.43 -21.06 4.75
N ASP A 67 1.31 -22.24 4.15
CA ASP A 67 0.30 -22.54 3.12
C ASP A 67 -1.14 -22.25 3.58
N GLN A 68 -1.48 -22.62 4.81
CA GLN A 68 -2.76 -22.35 5.43
C GLN A 68 -3.01 -20.85 5.61
N CYS A 69 -1.95 -20.06 5.88
CA CYS A 69 -2.08 -18.61 6.00
C CYS A 69 -2.28 -17.95 4.63
N GLU A 70 -1.58 -18.41 3.58
CA GLU A 70 -1.78 -17.94 2.22
C GLU A 70 -3.25 -18.16 1.79
N GLU A 71 -3.75 -19.38 1.97
CA GLU A 71 -5.13 -19.75 1.63
C GLU A 71 -6.15 -18.92 2.42
N ALA A 72 -6.05 -18.93 3.75
CA ALA A 72 -7.08 -18.36 4.61
C ALA A 72 -7.05 -16.83 4.67
N LEU A 73 -5.88 -16.20 4.53
CA LEU A 73 -5.71 -14.76 4.79
C LEU A 73 -5.43 -13.94 3.55
N LYS A 74 -5.00 -14.54 2.44
CA LYS A 74 -4.51 -13.77 1.29
C LYS A 74 -5.20 -14.09 -0.03
N ARG A 75 -5.26 -15.36 -0.42
CA ARG A 75 -5.65 -15.81 -1.77
C ARG A 75 -6.98 -15.20 -2.24
N GLY A 76 -8.05 -15.31 -1.44
CA GLY A 76 -9.36 -14.76 -1.80
C GLY A 76 -9.37 -13.23 -1.92
N ARG A 77 -8.58 -12.54 -1.10
CA ARG A 77 -8.52 -11.07 -1.08
C ARG A 77 -7.69 -10.51 -2.23
N ASP A 78 -6.58 -11.17 -2.54
CA ASP A 78 -5.77 -10.90 -3.73
C ASP A 78 -6.59 -11.04 -5.00
N HIS A 79 -7.44 -12.07 -5.05
CA HIS A 79 -8.36 -12.26 -6.17
C HIS A 79 -9.32 -11.06 -6.33
N TRP A 80 -9.90 -10.55 -5.23
CA TRP A 80 -10.76 -9.37 -5.31
C TRP A 80 -10.03 -8.11 -5.80
N VAL A 81 -8.82 -7.84 -5.31
CA VAL A 81 -8.04 -6.67 -5.80
C VAL A 81 -7.66 -6.86 -7.28
N THR A 82 -7.35 -8.08 -7.70
CA THR A 82 -7.05 -8.43 -9.11
C THR A 82 -8.24 -8.17 -10.02
N ASN A 83 -9.44 -8.62 -9.63
CA ASN A 83 -10.64 -8.37 -10.40
C ASN A 83 -10.96 -6.87 -10.46
N LEU A 84 -10.78 -6.15 -9.35
CA LEU A 84 -11.00 -4.70 -9.32
C LEU A 84 -10.06 -3.95 -10.28
N GLN A 85 -8.78 -4.33 -10.36
CA GLN A 85 -7.88 -3.74 -11.35
C GLN A 85 -8.28 -4.12 -12.79
N ALA A 86 -8.64 -5.38 -13.03
CA ALA A 86 -9.01 -5.86 -14.37
C ALA A 86 -10.20 -5.08 -14.95
N ILE A 87 -11.19 -4.72 -14.13
CA ILE A 87 -12.33 -3.88 -14.53
C ILE A 87 -11.87 -2.53 -15.10
N ASN A 88 -10.83 -1.95 -14.52
CA ASN A 88 -10.42 -0.58 -14.83
C ASN A 88 -9.33 -0.49 -15.90
N THR A 89 -8.66 -1.60 -16.22
CA THR A 89 -7.46 -1.60 -17.08
C THR A 89 -7.59 -2.49 -18.30
N ARG A 90 -8.63 -3.32 -18.40
CA ARG A 90 -8.86 -4.25 -19.50
C ARG A 90 -10.22 -4.03 -20.12
N SER A 91 -10.34 -4.33 -21.41
CA SER A 91 -11.64 -4.44 -22.05
C SER A 91 -12.44 -5.57 -21.40
N GLN A 92 -13.77 -5.47 -21.45
CA GLN A 92 -14.67 -6.48 -20.87
C GLN A 92 -14.44 -7.88 -21.48
N GLU A 93 -13.99 -7.94 -22.72
CA GLU A 93 -13.66 -9.17 -23.46
C GLU A 93 -12.40 -9.88 -22.91
N GLU A 94 -11.54 -9.16 -22.19
CA GLU A 94 -10.28 -9.65 -21.61
C GLU A 94 -10.38 -9.99 -20.12
N TRP A 95 -11.60 -9.95 -19.57
CA TRP A 95 -11.82 -10.32 -18.18
C TRP A 95 -11.68 -11.83 -18.01
N PRO A 96 -10.98 -12.30 -16.96
CA PRO A 96 -10.86 -13.73 -16.71
C PRO A 96 -12.25 -14.36 -16.52
N GLU A 97 -12.50 -15.51 -17.16
CA GLU A 97 -13.74 -16.30 -16.96
C GLU A 97 -13.96 -16.69 -15.49
N TRP A 98 -12.85 -16.81 -14.74
CA TRP A 98 -12.83 -17.11 -13.32
C TRP A 98 -12.80 -15.80 -12.52
N GLY A 99 -13.93 -15.46 -11.89
CA GLY A 99 -14.06 -14.26 -11.07
C GLY A 99 -15.04 -13.26 -11.66
N HIS A 100 -16.32 -13.65 -11.74
CA HIS A 100 -17.38 -12.71 -12.04
C HIS A 100 -17.33 -11.54 -11.05
N ILE A 101 -17.33 -10.31 -11.57
CA ILE A 101 -17.51 -9.05 -10.82
C ILE A 101 -18.64 -9.14 -9.80
N ARG A 102 -19.67 -9.95 -10.09
CA ARG A 102 -20.79 -10.25 -9.19
C ARG A 102 -20.37 -10.79 -7.81
N GLY A 103 -19.16 -11.34 -7.69
CA GLY A 103 -18.59 -11.82 -6.42
C GLY A 103 -17.73 -10.79 -5.68
N LEU A 104 -17.54 -9.58 -6.22
CA LEU A 104 -16.87 -8.51 -5.49
C LEU A 104 -17.80 -8.00 -4.39
N PRO A 105 -17.33 -7.91 -3.14
CA PRO A 105 -18.14 -7.40 -2.03
C PRO A 105 -18.20 -5.87 -2.04
N ILE A 106 -18.45 -5.25 -3.20
CA ILE A 106 -18.52 -3.80 -3.36
C ILE A 106 -19.81 -3.40 -4.07
N GLU A 107 -20.28 -2.19 -3.77
CA GLU A 107 -21.43 -1.61 -4.44
C GLU A 107 -21.07 -0.20 -4.95
N PRO A 108 -21.40 0.14 -6.20
CA PRO A 108 -21.22 1.50 -6.70
C PRO A 108 -22.21 2.44 -6.02
N VAL A 109 -21.75 3.61 -5.61
CA VAL A 109 -22.55 4.66 -4.97
C VAL A 109 -22.18 6.03 -5.52
N VAL A 110 -23.10 6.99 -5.36
CA VAL A 110 -22.85 8.40 -5.65
C VAL A 110 -22.82 9.14 -4.32
N VAL A 111 -21.73 9.85 -4.05
CA VAL A 111 -21.57 10.70 -2.87
C VAL A 111 -21.80 12.14 -3.30
N ILE A 112 -22.62 12.88 -2.55
CA ILE A 112 -22.80 14.32 -2.73
C ILE A 112 -22.01 15.01 -1.64
N ASP A 113 -21.07 15.87 -2.03
CA ASP A 113 -20.39 16.76 -1.10
C ASP A 113 -21.37 17.86 -0.68
N GLU A 114 -21.65 17.93 0.62
CA GLU A 114 -22.62 18.86 1.20
C GLU A 114 -22.21 20.33 1.05
N ASP A 115 -20.90 20.61 1.05
CA ASP A 115 -20.36 21.96 0.99
C ASP A 115 -20.34 22.49 -0.45
N SER A 116 -19.90 21.65 -1.39
CA SER A 116 -19.75 22.05 -2.80
C SER A 116 -20.95 21.70 -3.68
N GLY A 117 -21.83 20.81 -3.21
CA GLY A 117 -22.92 20.24 -4.02
C GLY A 117 -22.44 19.28 -5.12
N ASN A 118 -21.14 19.04 -5.22
CA ASN A 118 -20.56 18.19 -6.25
C ASN A 118 -20.89 16.71 -6.00
N THR A 119 -21.12 15.98 -7.08
CA THR A 119 -21.38 14.55 -7.05
C THR A 119 -20.14 13.78 -7.45
N PHE A 120 -19.79 12.74 -6.69
CA PHE A 120 -18.60 11.92 -6.89
C PHE A 120 -19.00 10.44 -7.02
N PRO A 121 -18.51 9.75 -8.06
CA PRO A 121 -18.63 8.29 -8.11
C PRO A 121 -17.72 7.67 -7.05
N ALA A 122 -18.23 6.71 -6.29
CA ALA A 122 -17.47 5.98 -5.27
C ALA A 122 -17.91 4.52 -5.16
N PHE A 123 -17.18 3.74 -4.37
CA PHE A 123 -17.55 2.38 -3.97
C PHE A 123 -17.74 2.27 -2.45
N THR A 124 -18.73 1.49 -2.02
CA THR A 124 -18.89 1.00 -0.65
C THR A 124 -18.55 -0.49 -0.57
N GLY A 125 -18.49 -1.08 0.63
CA GLY A 125 -18.18 -2.50 0.86
C GLY A 125 -16.70 -2.88 0.71
N VAL A 126 -15.84 -1.91 0.40
CA VAL A 126 -14.42 -2.14 0.06
C VAL A 126 -13.56 -2.75 1.18
N GLY A 127 -14.06 -2.88 2.40
CA GLY A 127 -13.27 -3.30 3.58
C GLY A 127 -12.48 -4.59 3.36
N ALA A 128 -13.06 -5.57 2.68
CA ALA A 128 -12.39 -6.84 2.40
C ALA A 128 -11.23 -6.70 1.38
N ILE A 129 -11.37 -5.79 0.41
CA ILE A 129 -10.34 -5.41 -0.58
C ILE A 129 -9.21 -4.63 0.10
N LEU A 130 -9.56 -3.64 0.93
CA LEU A 130 -8.59 -2.86 1.72
C LEU A 130 -7.78 -3.77 2.66
N HIS A 131 -8.41 -4.82 3.20
CA HIS A 131 -7.69 -5.81 3.99
C HIS A 131 -6.69 -6.62 3.16
N GLY A 132 -6.99 -6.92 1.89
CA GLY A 132 -6.03 -7.53 0.95
C GLY A 132 -4.76 -6.69 0.85
N VAL A 133 -4.88 -5.40 0.54
CA VAL A 133 -3.74 -4.48 0.44
C VAL A 133 -3.02 -4.31 1.78
N SER A 134 -3.75 -4.35 2.91
CA SER A 134 -3.14 -4.35 4.25
C SER A 134 -2.18 -5.53 4.45
N THR A 135 -2.48 -6.71 3.91
CA THR A 135 -1.54 -7.85 3.96
C THR A 135 -0.28 -7.58 3.14
N TRP A 136 -0.37 -6.84 2.03
CA TRP A 136 0.79 -6.47 1.22
C TRP A 136 1.69 -5.50 1.98
N VAL A 137 1.10 -4.51 2.66
CA VAL A 137 1.82 -3.58 3.55
C VAL A 137 2.56 -4.34 4.65
N ARG A 138 1.94 -5.36 5.26
CA ARG A 138 2.61 -6.24 6.24
C ARG A 138 3.79 -6.99 5.63
N GLY A 139 3.65 -7.48 4.39
CA GLY A 139 4.73 -8.11 3.64
C GLY A 139 5.89 -7.14 3.40
N PHE A 140 5.61 -5.94 2.91
CA PHE A 140 6.64 -4.91 2.70
C PHE A 140 7.31 -4.50 4.01
N HIS A 141 6.56 -4.34 5.09
CA HIS A 141 7.11 -4.08 6.43
C HIS A 141 8.08 -5.20 6.86
N ALA A 142 7.67 -6.46 6.74
CA ALA A 142 8.52 -7.59 7.08
C ALA A 142 9.78 -7.63 6.20
N MET A 143 9.64 -7.31 4.91
CA MET A 143 10.75 -7.25 3.98
C MET A 143 11.77 -6.15 4.34
N LEU A 144 11.30 -4.95 4.67
CA LEU A 144 12.16 -3.79 4.96
C LEU A 144 12.83 -3.89 6.33
N TYR A 145 12.09 -4.29 7.35
CA TYR A 145 12.52 -4.19 8.76
C TYR A 145 12.82 -5.53 9.42
N ARG A 146 12.57 -6.65 8.73
CA ARG A 146 12.72 -8.01 9.27
C ARG A 146 11.93 -8.22 10.57
N SER A 147 10.83 -7.48 10.73
CA SER A 147 9.93 -7.53 11.87
C SER A 147 8.52 -7.91 11.43
N HIS A 148 7.78 -8.60 12.30
CA HIS A 148 6.39 -8.91 12.04
C HIS A 148 5.51 -7.72 12.41
N LEU A 149 4.64 -7.30 11.49
CA LEU A 149 3.59 -6.32 11.76
C LEU A 149 2.32 -7.06 12.23
N PRO A 150 1.93 -7.00 13.53
CA PRO A 150 0.85 -7.83 14.07
C PRO A 150 -0.52 -7.48 13.54
N ALA A 151 -1.40 -8.48 13.36
CA ALA A 151 -2.77 -8.28 12.84
C ALA A 151 -3.62 -7.26 13.62
N SER A 152 -3.28 -7.02 14.90
CA SER A 152 -3.91 -6.00 15.75
C SER A 152 -3.56 -4.57 15.35
N VAL A 153 -2.46 -4.34 14.63
CA VAL A 153 -2.12 -3.02 14.09
C VAL A 153 -3.13 -2.67 13.01
N VAL A 154 -3.86 -1.58 13.23
CA VAL A 154 -4.79 -0.99 12.27
C VAL A 154 -3.99 -0.34 11.16
N ILE A 155 -4.25 -0.75 9.92
CA ILE A 155 -3.66 -0.16 8.72
C ILE A 155 -4.76 0.57 8.00
N HIS A 156 -4.64 1.89 7.92
CA HIS A 156 -5.54 2.73 7.14
C HIS A 156 -5.08 2.66 5.69
N VAL A 157 -5.82 1.91 4.87
CA VAL A 157 -5.58 1.80 3.42
C VAL A 157 -6.55 2.71 2.69
N ARG A 158 -6.02 3.49 1.75
CA ARG A 158 -6.78 4.35 0.85
C ARG A 158 -6.58 3.87 -0.59
N PRO A 159 -7.67 3.51 -1.30
CA PRO A 159 -7.60 3.11 -2.69
C PRO A 159 -7.24 4.30 -3.60
N PRO A 160 -6.74 4.03 -4.83
CA PRO A 160 -6.44 5.07 -5.82
C PRO A 160 -7.70 5.78 -6.35
N VAL A 161 -8.89 5.23 -6.09
CA VAL A 161 -10.19 5.77 -6.48
C VAL A 161 -11.04 6.04 -5.24
N PRO A 162 -11.86 7.11 -5.20
CA PRO A 162 -12.78 7.40 -4.12
C PRO A 162 -13.55 6.17 -3.62
N ALA A 163 -13.44 5.92 -2.31
CA ALA A 163 -14.23 4.92 -1.61
C ALA A 163 -14.76 5.53 -0.32
N CYS A 164 -16.01 5.23 0.00
CA CYS A 164 -16.66 5.76 1.20
C CYS A 164 -17.09 4.63 2.13
N GLY A 165 -17.13 4.94 3.42
CA GLY A 165 -17.79 4.09 4.41
C GLY A 165 -19.31 4.11 4.25
N PRO A 166 -20.05 3.31 5.04
CA PRO A 166 -21.50 3.42 5.12
C PRO A 166 -21.94 4.85 5.52
N PRO A 167 -23.21 5.23 5.25
CA PRO A 167 -23.75 6.55 5.58
C PRO A 167 -23.49 6.92 7.05
N GLY A 168 -22.96 8.12 7.30
CA GLY A 168 -22.57 8.59 8.65
C GLY A 168 -21.10 8.36 9.05
N GLY A 169 -20.27 7.87 8.12
CA GLY A 169 -18.81 7.76 8.28
C GLY A 169 -18.02 9.02 7.91
N VAL A 170 -16.70 8.86 7.74
CA VAL A 170 -15.79 9.91 7.22
C VAL A 170 -16.30 10.38 5.86
N THR A 171 -16.48 11.68 5.68
CA THR A 171 -16.92 12.26 4.40
C THR A 171 -15.88 12.01 3.31
N LEU A 172 -16.29 12.03 2.05
CA LEU A 172 -15.35 11.92 0.93
C LEU A 172 -14.30 13.04 0.97
N PRO A 173 -14.64 14.33 1.19
CA PRO A 173 -13.65 15.40 1.34
C PRO A 173 -12.58 15.12 2.40
N LEU A 174 -12.96 14.63 3.58
CA LEU A 174 -12.00 14.30 4.64
C LEU A 174 -11.12 13.11 4.24
N THR A 175 -11.69 12.11 3.57
CA THR A 175 -10.91 10.97 3.05
C THR A 175 -9.86 11.43 2.03
N GLU A 176 -10.24 12.37 1.16
CA GLU A 176 -9.40 12.96 0.13
C GLU A 176 -8.28 13.82 0.72
N GLU A 177 -8.59 14.64 1.74
CA GLU A 177 -7.59 15.43 2.47
C GLU A 177 -6.54 14.52 3.12
N MET A 178 -6.98 13.48 3.84
CA MET A 178 -6.07 12.53 4.47
C MET A 178 -5.23 11.74 3.46
N MET A 179 -5.79 11.45 2.28
CA MET A 179 -5.08 10.79 1.18
C MET A 179 -3.96 11.70 0.67
N SER A 180 -4.30 12.95 0.37
CA SER A 180 -3.36 13.96 -0.12
C SER A 180 -2.22 14.16 0.88
N ALA A 181 -2.54 14.31 2.17
CA ALA A 181 -1.55 14.44 3.23
C ALA A 181 -0.59 13.23 3.27
N SER A 182 -1.11 12.00 3.18
CA SER A 182 -0.28 10.78 3.22
C SER A 182 0.70 10.71 2.04
N VAL A 183 0.23 11.05 0.83
CA VAL A 183 1.06 11.08 -0.38
C VAL A 183 2.11 12.19 -0.29
N GLN A 184 1.73 13.38 0.16
CA GLN A 184 2.64 14.51 0.31
C GLN A 184 3.77 14.22 1.29
N VAL A 185 3.49 13.57 2.44
CA VAL A 185 4.53 13.15 3.40
C VAL A 185 5.56 12.23 2.72
N VAL A 186 5.10 11.24 1.96
CA VAL A 186 6.00 10.30 1.27
C VAL A 186 6.77 11.00 0.16
N MET A 187 6.16 11.91 -0.60
CA MET A 187 6.86 12.72 -1.59
C MET A 187 7.92 13.62 -0.95
N ALA A 188 7.64 14.23 0.21
CA ALA A 188 8.61 15.00 0.99
C ALA A 188 9.84 14.15 1.32
N ALA A 189 9.57 12.95 1.85
CA ALA A 189 10.59 11.99 2.22
C ALA A 189 11.45 11.57 1.02
N MET A 190 10.84 11.41 -0.16
CA MET A 190 11.58 11.11 -1.39
C MET A 190 12.49 12.25 -1.82
N LEU A 191 12.03 13.50 -1.72
CA LEU A 191 12.81 14.69 -2.08
C LEU A 191 14.01 14.93 -1.15
N THR A 192 13.88 14.56 0.13
CA THR A 192 14.95 14.69 1.14
C THR A 192 15.77 13.41 1.33
N ASP A 193 15.54 12.39 0.50
CA ASP A 193 16.14 11.06 0.60
C ASP A 193 15.94 10.38 1.99
N ARG A 194 14.82 10.69 2.67
CA ARG A 194 14.37 10.16 3.97
C ARG A 194 13.28 9.09 3.86
N TRP A 195 13.40 8.22 2.86
CA TRP A 195 12.42 7.19 2.56
C TRP A 195 13.03 5.79 2.61
N ASP A 196 12.20 4.83 3.04
CA ASP A 196 12.40 3.40 2.92
C ASP A 196 11.53 2.85 1.80
N GLY A 197 11.91 1.75 1.17
CA GLY A 197 11.07 1.24 0.10
C GLY A 197 11.64 0.10 -0.73
N VAL A 198 10.77 -0.37 -1.62
CA VAL A 198 11.04 -1.44 -2.58
C VAL A 198 10.76 -0.92 -3.98
N LYS A 199 11.73 -1.12 -4.89
CA LYS A 199 11.55 -0.94 -6.33
C LYS A 199 11.77 -2.29 -7.01
N ALA A 200 10.76 -2.78 -7.69
CA ALA A 200 10.70 -4.13 -8.26
C ALA A 200 10.01 -4.12 -9.62
N TRP A 201 9.99 -5.26 -10.29
CA TRP A 201 9.27 -5.43 -11.56
C TRP A 201 9.63 -4.37 -12.63
N GLY A 202 10.93 -4.10 -12.83
CA GLY A 202 11.37 -3.06 -13.76
C GLY A 202 10.98 -1.63 -13.36
N ASP A 203 10.97 -1.35 -12.06
CA ASP A 203 10.56 -0.07 -11.45
C ASP A 203 9.07 0.27 -11.64
N SER A 204 8.25 -0.69 -12.09
CA SER A 204 6.78 -0.50 -12.16
C SER A 204 6.09 -0.83 -10.84
N LEU A 205 6.64 -1.76 -10.04
CA LEU A 205 6.23 -2.01 -8.66
C LEU A 205 7.07 -1.15 -7.72
N ARG A 206 6.45 -0.18 -7.06
CA ARG A 206 7.11 0.71 -6.08
C ARG A 206 6.32 0.76 -4.79
N TYR A 207 6.99 0.45 -3.69
CA TYR A 207 6.48 0.72 -2.35
C TYR A 207 7.43 1.71 -1.69
N PHE A 208 6.93 2.86 -1.27
CA PHE A 208 7.70 3.85 -0.54
C PHE A 208 7.03 4.14 0.78
N CYS A 209 7.80 4.27 1.85
CA CYS A 209 7.30 4.70 3.13
C CYS A 209 8.30 5.57 3.88
N THR A 210 7.79 6.29 4.87
CA THR A 210 8.59 7.05 5.82
C THR A 210 7.89 7.09 7.16
N TRP A 211 8.66 7.30 8.22
CA TRP A 211 8.16 7.37 9.59
C TRP A 211 8.08 8.81 10.08
N TRP A 212 7.04 9.10 10.84
CA TRP A 212 6.80 10.39 11.45
C TRP A 212 6.32 10.18 12.89
N ASN A 213 6.72 11.06 13.80
CA ASN A 213 6.24 11.04 15.17
C ASN A 213 5.86 12.47 15.56
N ARG A 214 4.56 12.77 15.47
CA ARG A 214 4.03 14.10 15.78
C ARG A 214 4.31 14.49 17.23
N ALA A 215 4.07 13.59 18.18
CA ALA A 215 4.18 13.94 19.59
C ALA A 215 5.61 14.33 19.96
N ARG A 216 6.63 13.69 19.38
CA ARG A 216 8.03 14.09 19.60
C ARG A 216 8.35 15.50 19.10
N LEU A 217 7.65 15.96 18.07
CA LEU A 217 7.78 17.34 17.58
C LEU A 217 7.12 18.33 18.53
N ASP A 218 6.02 17.91 19.17
CA ASP A 218 5.33 18.67 20.21
C ASP A 218 6.01 18.54 21.59
N GLY A 219 7.22 17.96 21.66
CA GLY A 219 7.99 17.79 22.90
C GLY A 219 7.55 16.61 23.78
N HIS A 220 6.63 15.77 23.31
CA HIS A 220 6.21 14.55 23.99
C HIS A 220 7.05 13.35 23.53
N GLU A 221 7.86 12.79 24.42
CA GLU A 221 8.82 11.72 24.07
C GLU A 221 8.16 10.40 23.63
N ASN A 222 6.88 10.18 24.00
CA ASN A 222 6.21 8.87 23.98
C ASN A 222 5.04 8.75 22.98
N GLY A 223 4.95 9.59 21.95
CA GLY A 223 3.94 9.40 20.91
C GLY A 223 4.20 8.18 20.03
N PRO A 224 3.15 7.61 19.41
CA PRO A 224 3.34 6.56 18.42
C PRO A 224 4.09 7.07 17.19
N TRP A 225 4.78 6.15 16.54
CA TRP A 225 5.39 6.34 15.23
C TRP A 225 4.40 5.97 14.14
N THR A 226 4.07 6.93 13.29
CA THR A 226 3.19 6.74 12.14
C THR A 226 4.04 6.48 10.89
N CYS A 227 3.84 5.35 10.25
CA CYS A 227 4.40 5.07 8.93
C CYS A 227 3.41 5.53 7.85
N PHE A 228 3.78 6.52 7.05
CA PHE A 228 3.05 6.86 5.82
C PHE A 228 3.63 6.09 4.65
N TRP A 229 2.78 5.62 3.75
CA TRP A 229 3.23 4.80 2.63
C TRP A 229 2.44 5.04 1.34
N THR A 230 3.09 4.77 0.21
CA THR A 230 2.50 4.70 -1.13
C THR A 230 2.89 3.39 -1.80
N LEU A 231 2.01 2.87 -2.65
CA LEU A 231 2.20 1.65 -3.42
C LEU A 231 1.68 1.86 -4.86
N THR A 232 2.57 1.69 -5.84
CA THR A 232 2.25 1.65 -7.26
C THR A 232 2.63 0.31 -7.86
N PHE A 233 1.83 -0.17 -8.80
CA PHE A 233 2.12 -1.29 -9.68
C PHE A 233 1.49 -0.98 -11.05
N PRO A 234 1.82 -1.73 -12.14
CA PRO A 234 1.24 -1.48 -13.46
C PRO A 234 -0.28 -1.31 -13.40
N GLY A 235 -0.84 -0.32 -14.10
CA GLY A 235 -2.29 -0.10 -14.19
C GLY A 235 -2.94 0.69 -13.04
N VAL A 236 -2.25 0.90 -11.92
CA VAL A 236 -2.83 1.59 -10.74
C VAL A 236 -3.12 3.06 -11.02
N LEU A 237 -2.20 3.74 -11.71
CA LEU A 237 -2.30 5.17 -11.94
C LEU A 237 -3.40 5.48 -12.98
N GLU A 238 -3.51 4.62 -13.99
CA GLU A 238 -4.57 4.64 -14.99
C GLU A 238 -5.94 4.56 -14.30
N TRP A 239 -6.09 3.66 -13.33
CA TRP A 239 -7.33 3.52 -12.57
C TRP A 239 -7.73 4.81 -11.82
N SER A 240 -6.79 5.50 -11.17
CA SER A 240 -7.11 6.80 -10.54
C SER A 240 -7.49 7.87 -11.56
N SER A 241 -6.84 7.89 -12.72
CA SER A 241 -7.03 8.93 -13.75
C SER A 241 -8.35 8.79 -14.52
N THR A 242 -8.93 7.59 -14.58
CA THR A 242 -10.23 7.37 -15.25
C THR A 242 -11.40 7.78 -14.37
N VAL A 243 -11.22 7.88 -13.05
CA VAL A 243 -12.27 8.24 -12.10
C VAL A 243 -12.10 9.65 -11.53
N THR A 244 -10.85 10.12 -11.42
CA THR A 244 -10.52 11.47 -10.94
C THR A 244 -9.49 12.11 -11.87
N ASP A 245 -9.48 13.44 -11.99
CA ASP A 245 -8.45 14.16 -12.75
C ASP A 245 -7.05 14.15 -12.05
N VAL A 246 -6.90 13.34 -11.00
CA VAL A 246 -5.69 13.29 -10.17
C VAL A 246 -5.14 11.87 -10.21
N ILE A 247 -3.86 11.76 -10.58
CA ILE A 247 -3.14 10.48 -10.58
C ILE A 247 -2.72 10.15 -9.14
N ARG A 248 -3.12 8.97 -8.63
CA ARG A 248 -2.98 8.59 -7.22
C ARG A 248 -2.54 7.13 -7.08
N PRO A 249 -1.55 6.83 -6.24
CA PRO A 249 -1.22 5.47 -5.87
C PRO A 249 -2.18 4.94 -4.80
N TRP A 250 -2.12 3.62 -4.54
CA TRP A 250 -2.54 3.12 -3.23
C TRP A 250 -1.71 3.81 -2.16
N ASN A 251 -2.33 4.22 -1.06
CA ASN A 251 -1.60 4.89 0.01
C ASN A 251 -2.26 4.63 1.35
N GLY A 252 -1.60 5.07 2.42
CA GLY A 252 -2.15 4.88 3.74
C GLY A 252 -1.17 5.20 4.85
N HIS A 253 -1.56 4.78 6.05
CA HIS A 253 -0.67 4.79 7.19
C HIS A 253 -1.03 3.73 8.21
N TYR A 254 -0.10 3.46 9.12
CA TYR A 254 -0.31 2.66 10.32
C TYR A 254 0.65 3.15 11.42
N GLU A 255 0.37 2.76 12.66
CA GLU A 255 1.11 3.23 13.82
C GLU A 255 1.79 2.09 14.57
N LEU A 256 2.96 2.38 15.12
CA LEU A 256 3.69 1.51 16.04
C LEU A 256 4.13 2.28 17.28
N PRO A 257 4.26 1.63 18.45
CA PRO A 257 4.85 2.26 19.63
C PRO A 257 6.31 2.68 19.43
N GLU A 258 7.05 1.94 18.61
CA GLU A 258 8.48 2.11 18.38
C GLU A 258 8.80 2.20 16.88
N LEU A 259 9.79 3.02 16.55
CA LEU A 259 10.38 3.09 15.22
C LEU A 259 11.11 1.77 14.93
N PRO A 260 10.81 1.05 13.85
CA PRO A 260 11.55 -0.14 13.49
C PRO A 260 13.03 0.16 13.25
N ALA A 261 13.89 -0.82 13.55
CA ALA A 261 15.32 -0.67 13.35
C ALA A 261 15.64 -0.30 11.90
N GLY A 262 16.31 0.84 11.72
CA GLY A 262 16.68 1.36 10.39
C GLY A 262 15.60 2.19 9.69
N GLY A 263 14.42 2.36 10.29
CA GLY A 263 13.36 3.20 9.73
C GLY A 263 13.82 4.63 9.47
N SER A 264 13.62 5.10 8.24
CA SER A 264 13.83 6.48 7.84
C SER A 264 12.71 7.36 8.36
N GLN A 265 13.07 8.49 8.96
CA GLN A 265 12.12 9.45 9.53
C GLN A 265 12.20 10.80 8.83
N VAL A 266 11.06 11.48 8.76
CA VAL A 266 10.94 12.88 8.36
C VAL A 266 10.67 13.73 9.59
N THR A 267 11.32 14.89 9.66
CA THR A 267 11.14 15.90 10.70
C THR A 267 10.08 16.94 10.31
N GLN A 268 9.46 17.63 11.27
CA GLN A 268 8.49 18.70 10.99
C GLN A 268 9.05 19.78 10.05
N VAL A 269 10.33 20.15 10.25
CA VAL A 269 10.99 21.17 9.44
C VAL A 269 11.01 20.79 7.95
N GLU A 270 11.27 19.52 7.64
CA GLU A 270 11.25 19.02 6.26
C GLU A 270 9.82 19.03 5.68
N PHE A 271 8.81 18.84 6.52
CA PHE A 271 7.40 18.92 6.11
C PHE A 271 6.94 20.36 5.86
N ASP A 272 7.33 21.30 6.72
CA ASP A 272 6.97 22.71 6.57
C ASP A 272 7.63 23.33 5.33
N VAL A 273 8.91 23.02 5.08
CA VAL A 273 9.62 23.43 3.85
C VAL A 273 8.94 22.87 2.60
N LEU A 274 8.42 21.64 2.65
CA LEU A 274 7.66 21.07 1.55
C LEU A 274 6.32 21.78 1.36
N ASN A 275 5.57 22.03 2.43
CA ASN A 275 4.29 22.75 2.36
C ASN A 275 4.49 24.14 1.75
N GLU A 276 5.54 24.86 2.15
CA GLU A 276 5.90 26.14 1.52
C GLU A 276 6.28 25.98 0.04
N THR A 277 7.02 24.92 -0.32
CA THR A 277 7.43 24.66 -1.70
C THR A 277 6.24 24.29 -2.59
N LEU A 278 5.33 23.44 -2.11
CA LEU A 278 4.10 23.06 -2.79
C LEU A 278 3.14 24.25 -2.92
N ALA A 279 3.00 25.08 -1.89
CA ALA A 279 2.21 26.31 -1.95
C ALA A 279 2.74 27.30 -2.98
N ARG A 280 4.07 27.35 -3.22
CA ARG A 280 4.68 28.18 -4.28
C ARG A 280 4.52 27.61 -5.69
N HIS A 281 4.34 26.29 -5.81
CA HIS A 281 4.23 25.59 -7.10
C HIS A 281 2.81 25.19 -7.50
N GLN A 282 1.80 25.48 -6.69
CA GLN A 282 0.40 25.50 -7.12
C GLN A 282 0.10 26.88 -7.75
N PRO A 283 0.09 27.01 -9.09
CA PRO A 283 -0.26 28.28 -9.71
C PRO A 283 -1.74 28.53 -9.45
N ASN A 284 -2.06 29.54 -8.62
CA ASN A 284 -3.39 30.12 -8.39
C ASN A 284 -4.56 29.29 -8.97
N ALA A 285 -4.96 28.21 -8.30
CA ALA A 285 -6.23 27.53 -8.54
C ALA A 285 -7.43 28.35 -7.98
N ARG A 286 -7.32 29.67 -8.03
CA ARG A 286 -8.41 30.63 -7.83
C ARG A 286 -8.70 31.24 -9.19
N GLY A 287 -9.43 30.48 -10.00
CA GLY A 287 -10.19 30.95 -11.15
C GLY A 287 -11.65 30.78 -10.84
#